data_AF-A0A6V7HJK0-F1
#
_entry.id   AF-A0A6V7HJK0-F1
#
_cell.length_a   1.000
_cell.length_b   1.000
_cell.length_c   1.000
_cell.angle_alpha   90.00
_cell.angle_beta   90.00
_cell.angle_gamma   90.00
#
_symmetry.space_group_name_H-M   'P 1'
#
loop_
_entity.id
_entity.type
_entity.pdbx_description
1 polymer ?
#
loop_
_entity_poly.entity_id
_entity_poly.type
_entity_poly.pdbx_seq_one_letter_code
_entity_poly.pdbx_strand_id
1 'polypeptide(L)'
;AYERWLRTNGDADETLPGLNASGKQLFFLNFAQVWCGSMRPEATRNKLKTAVHSPGKFRVIGTLSNSQDFAEVFHCPLGAPMNPVNKCSVW
;
A
#
# COMPACT_ATOMS: atom_id res chain seq x y z
N ALA A 1 14.18 0.44 2.83
CA ALA A 1 14.70 1.35 3.89
C ALA A 1 14.27 0.87 5.28
N TYR A 2 12.97 0.70 5.52
CA TYR A 2 12.44 0.19 6.80
C TYR A 2 13.04 -1.18 7.20
N GLU A 3 13.04 -2.16 6.30
CA GLU A 3 13.71 -3.46 6.52
C GLU A 3 15.19 -3.34 6.92
N ARG A 4 15.92 -2.39 6.32
CA ARG A 4 17.33 -2.15 6.68
C ARG A 4 17.44 -1.59 8.09
N TRP A 5 16.54 -0.69 8.46
CA TRP A 5 16.49 -0.11 9.80
C TRP A 5 16.16 -1.16 10.86
N LEU A 6 15.21 -2.07 10.60
CA LEU A 6 14.91 -3.20 11.50
C LEU A 6 16.15 -4.08 11.75
N ARG A 7 16.90 -4.40 10.68
CA ARG A 7 18.12 -5.21 10.82
C ARG A 7 19.20 -4.54 11.66
N THR A 8 19.29 -3.21 11.67
CA THR A 8 20.32 -2.49 12.43
C THR A 8 19.92 -2.18 13.86
N ASN A 9 18.63 -2.08 14.15
CA ASN A 9 18.11 -1.67 15.46
C ASN A 9 17.44 -2.82 16.23
N GLY A 10 17.37 -4.01 15.62
CA GLY A 10 16.59 -5.14 16.11
C GLY A 10 15.15 -5.09 15.59
N ASP A 11 14.54 -6.27 15.45
CA ASP A 11 13.12 -6.39 15.16
C ASP A 11 12.37 -6.02 16.45
N ALA A 12 12.06 -4.74 16.62
CA ALA A 12 11.20 -4.31 17.71
C ALA A 12 9.81 -4.93 17.47
N ASP A 13 9.17 -5.45 18.52
CA ASP A 13 7.78 -5.89 18.47
C ASP A 13 6.86 -4.66 18.34
N GLU A 14 6.95 -4.02 17.18
CA GLU A 14 6.28 -2.78 16.83
C GLU A 14 4.79 -3.07 16.66
N THR A 15 4.05 -2.81 17.71
CA THR A 15 2.60 -2.94 17.76
C THR A 15 1.99 -1.63 18.21
N LEU A 16 0.73 -1.39 17.85
CA LEU A 16 -0.05 -0.25 18.34
C LEU A 16 -1.16 -0.74 19.27
N PRO A 17 -1.37 -0.08 20.41
CA PRO A 17 -2.48 -0.43 21.29
C PRO A 17 -3.81 -0.26 20.54
N GLY A 18 -4.68 -1.27 20.63
CA GLY A 18 -5.98 -1.27 19.96
C GLY A 18 -5.96 -1.71 18.50
N LEU A 19 -4.81 -2.12 17.95
CA LEU A 19 -4.73 -2.69 16.60
C LEU A 19 -3.90 -3.98 16.60
N ASN A 20 -4.52 -5.08 16.17
CA ASN A 20 -3.82 -6.35 15.99
C ASN A 20 -3.13 -6.38 14.62
N ALA A 21 -2.00 -5.66 14.50
CA ALA A 21 -1.18 -5.60 13.30
C ALA A 21 0.30 -5.51 13.67
N SER A 22 1.15 -6.24 12.94
CA SER A 22 2.62 -6.14 13.07
C SER A 22 3.16 -4.82 12.50
N GLY A 23 4.37 -4.43 12.88
CA GLY A 23 5.06 -3.24 12.35
C GLY A 23 5.09 -3.18 10.82
N LYS A 24 5.33 -4.32 10.16
CA LYS A 24 5.28 -4.42 8.69
C LYS A 24 3.88 -4.20 8.12
N GLN A 25 2.84 -4.72 8.77
CA GLN A 25 1.45 -4.45 8.36
C GLN A 25 1.10 -2.97 8.57
N LEU A 26 1.54 -2.38 9.70
CA LEU A 26 1.37 -0.97 10.02
C LEU A 26 2.04 -0.05 8.99
N PHE A 27 3.21 -0.41 8.49
CA PHE A 27 3.89 0.32 7.41
C PHE A 27 2.99 0.49 6.19
N PHE A 28 2.38 -0.59 5.70
CA PHE A 28 1.49 -0.54 4.54
C PHE A 28 0.14 0.12 4.85
N LEU A 29 -0.40 -0.08 6.06
CA LEU A 29 -1.62 0.60 6.50
C LEU A 29 -1.40 2.12 6.53
N ASN A 30 -0.29 2.58 7.09
CA ASN A 30 0.06 4.00 7.12
C ASN A 30 0.22 4.57 5.70
N PHE A 31 0.92 3.85 4.81
CA PHE A 31 1.03 4.21 3.40
C PHE A 31 -0.35 4.39 2.74
N ALA A 32 -1.28 3.44 2.96
CA ALA A 32 -2.61 3.51 2.39
C ALA A 32 -3.44 4.68 2.96
N GLN A 33 -3.33 4.93 4.26
CA GLN A 33 -4.08 5.98 4.95
C GLN A 33 -3.72 7.40 4.49
N VAL A 34 -2.48 7.64 4.04
CA VAL A 34 -2.08 8.92 3.43
C VAL A 34 -2.96 9.28 2.22
N TRP A 35 -3.51 8.27 1.53
CA TRP A 35 -4.35 8.45 0.35
C TRP A 35 -5.86 8.36 0.63
N CYS A 36 -6.25 8.28 1.91
CA CYS A 36 -7.65 8.31 2.30
C CYS A 36 -8.29 9.63 1.89
N GLY A 37 -9.34 9.54 1.07
CA GLY A 37 -10.07 10.71 0.62
C GLY A 37 -11.16 10.33 -0.38
N SER A 38 -12.15 11.20 -0.51
CA SER A 38 -13.23 11.08 -1.48
C SER A 38 -13.40 12.37 -2.25
N MET A 39 -13.97 12.28 -3.44
CA MET A 39 -14.19 13.41 -4.33
C MET A 39 -15.60 13.34 -4.91
N ARG A 40 -16.19 14.51 -5.15
CA ARG A 40 -17.47 14.59 -5.85
C ARG A 40 -17.37 13.97 -7.25
N PRO A 41 -18.43 13.34 -7.78
CA PRO A 41 -18.38 12.68 -9.08
C PRO A 41 -17.91 13.59 -10.22
N GLU A 42 -18.32 14.86 -10.22
CA GLU A 42 -17.95 15.87 -11.22
C GLU A 42 -16.45 16.20 -11.15
N ALA A 43 -15.95 16.40 -9.93
CA ALA A 43 -14.53 16.65 -9.67
C ALA A 43 -13.67 15.44 -10.08
N THR A 44 -14.17 14.22 -9.84
CA THR A 44 -13.51 12.98 -10.27
C THR A 44 -13.43 12.90 -11.79
N ARG A 45 -14.52 13.17 -12.51
CA ARG A 45 -14.53 13.20 -13.99
C ARG A 45 -13.57 14.23 -14.55
N ASN A 46 -13.50 15.42 -13.96
CA ASN A 46 -12.57 16.45 -14.39
C ASN A 46 -11.11 16.04 -14.13
N LYS A 47 -10.80 15.53 -12.93
CA LYS A 47 -9.46 15.08 -12.58
C LYS A 47 -8.97 13.92 -13.43
N LEU A 48 -9.83 12.99 -13.82
CA LEU A 48 -9.45 11.89 -14.73
C LEU A 48 -8.93 12.39 -16.09
N LYS A 49 -9.32 13.60 -16.53
CA LYS A 49 -8.86 14.20 -17.78
C LYS A 49 -7.66 15.14 -17.63
N THR A 50 -7.48 15.71 -16.44
CA THR A 50 -6.59 16.87 -16.24
C THR A 50 -5.45 16.59 -15.28
N ALA A 51 -5.60 15.64 -14.36
CA ALA A 51 -4.59 15.35 -13.36
C ALA A 51 -3.52 14.42 -13.93
N VAL A 52 -2.26 14.75 -13.67
CA VAL A 52 -1.11 13.88 -14.00
C VAL A 52 -0.95 12.70 -13.03
N HIS A 53 -1.69 12.73 -11.92
CA HIS A 53 -1.66 11.69 -10.89
C HIS A 53 -2.92 10.83 -10.94
N SER A 54 -2.75 9.53 -10.72
CA SER A 54 -3.86 8.61 -10.50
C SER A 54 -4.66 9.01 -9.23
N PRO A 55 -5.98 8.78 -9.19
CA PRO A 55 -6.77 8.97 -7.97
C PRO A 55 -6.24 8.15 -6.79
N GLY A 56 -6.35 8.67 -5.56
CA GLY A 56 -5.76 8.09 -4.34
C GLY A 56 -6.03 6.58 -4.18
N LYS A 57 -7.29 6.15 -4.35
CA LYS A 57 -7.68 4.73 -4.33
C LYS A 57 -6.83 3.87 -5.27
N PHE A 58 -6.58 4.32 -6.49
CA PHE A 58 -5.80 3.58 -7.48
C PHE A 58 -4.29 3.69 -7.25
N ARG A 59 -3.82 4.77 -6.61
CA ARG A 59 -2.42 4.85 -6.14
C ARG A 59 -2.13 3.76 -5.11
N VAL A 60 -3.05 3.53 -4.17
CA VAL A 60 -2.93 2.45 -3.17
C VAL A 60 -3.01 1.09 -3.86
N ILE A 61 -4.09 0.81 -4.58
CA ILE A 61 -4.31 -0.52 -5.18
C ILE A 61 -3.19 -0.87 -6.17
N GLY A 62 -2.87 0.03 -7.10
CA GLY A 62 -1.86 -0.22 -8.13
C GLY A 62 -0.46 -0.43 -7.55
N THR A 63 -0.06 0.39 -6.57
CA THR A 63 1.26 0.25 -5.95
C THR A 63 1.37 -1.05 -5.15
N LEU A 64 0.39 -1.33 -4.28
CA LEU A 64 0.45 -2.48 -3.38
C LEU A 64 0.24 -3.81 -4.13
N SER A 65 -0.54 -3.83 -5.21
CA SER A 65 -0.69 -5.04 -6.05
C SER A 65 0.62 -5.43 -6.75
N ASN A 66 1.47 -4.46 -7.08
CA ASN A 66 2.79 -4.68 -7.67
C ASN A 66 3.88 -4.98 -6.63
N SER A 67 3.59 -4.88 -5.33
CA SER A 67 4.54 -5.19 -4.26
C SER A 67 4.44 -6.68 -3.90
N GLN A 68 5.57 -7.37 -3.94
CA GLN A 68 5.67 -8.74 -3.40
C GLN A 68 5.67 -8.71 -1.87
N ASP A 69 6.43 -7.78 -1.28
CA ASP A 69 6.50 -7.57 0.18
C ASP A 69 5.10 -7.37 0.80
N PHE A 70 4.24 -6.57 0.16
CA PHE A 70 2.86 -6.38 0.63
C PHE A 70 2.08 -7.70 0.64
N ALA A 71 2.19 -8.48 -0.44
CA ALA A 71 1.49 -9.74 -0.55
C ALA A 71 1.96 -10.75 0.51
N GLU A 72 3.25 -10.77 0.83
CA GLU A 72 3.80 -11.62 1.90
C GLU A 72 3.33 -11.18 3.28
N VAL A 73 3.42 -9.88 3.58
CA VAL A 73 3.04 -9.32 4.89
C VAL A 73 1.56 -9.52 5.21
N PHE A 74 0.69 -9.48 4.20
CA PHE A 74 -0.75 -9.73 4.34
C PHE A 74 -1.16 -11.14 3.94
N HIS A 75 -0.22 -12.02 3.62
CA HIS A 75 -0.47 -13.40 3.21
C HIS A 75 -1.50 -13.52 2.08
N CYS A 76 -1.43 -12.62 1.10
CA CYS A 76 -2.33 -12.61 -0.05
C CYS A 76 -2.02 -13.79 -0.99
N PRO A 77 -2.99 -14.67 -1.30
CA PRO A 77 -2.74 -15.80 -2.18
C PRO A 77 -2.43 -15.33 -3.61
N LEU A 78 -1.60 -16.08 -4.33
CA LEU A 78 -1.25 -15.78 -5.72
C LEU A 78 -2.51 -15.74 -6.59
N GLY A 79 -2.66 -14.70 -7.40
CA GLY A 79 -3.84 -14.45 -8.24
C GLY A 79 -4.97 -13.70 -7.53
N ALA A 80 -4.84 -13.38 -6.23
CA ALA A 80 -5.77 -12.47 -5.56
C ALA A 80 -5.73 -11.07 -6.20
N PRO A 81 -6.79 -10.25 -6.06
CA PRO A 81 -6.81 -8.89 -6.61
C PRO A 81 -5.61 -8.02 -6.20
N MET A 82 -5.09 -8.23 -4.98
CA MET A 82 -3.92 -7.50 -4.44
C MET A 82 -2.61 -8.30 -4.55
N ASN A 83 -2.63 -9.49 -5.18
CA ASN A 83 -1.44 -10.25 -5.51
C ASN A 83 -1.57 -10.90 -6.91
N PRO A 84 -1.69 -10.09 -7.97
CA PRO A 84 -1.76 -10.60 -9.34
C PRO A 84 -0.47 -11.34 -9.72
N VAL A 85 -0.61 -12.33 -10.59
CA VAL A 85 0.52 -13.12 -11.11
C VAL A 85 1.53 -12.24 -11.84
N ASN A 86 1.04 -11.29 -12.64
CA ASN A 86 1.87 -10.35 -13.38
C ASN A 86 1.99 -9.05 -12.59
N LYS A 87 3.20 -8.74 -12.15
CA LYS A 87 3.55 -7.47 -11.47
C LYS A 87 4.43 -6.62 -12.38
N CYS A 88 4.21 -5.32 -12.38
CA CYS A 88 5.03 -4.35 -13.10
C CYS A 88 6.20 -3.88 -12.23
N SER A 89 7.43 -3.94 -12.75
CA SER A 89 8.60 -3.27 -12.16
C SER A 89 9.37 -2.51 -13.24
N VAL A 90 9.89 -1.35 -12.88
CA VAL A 90 10.72 -0.51 -13.77
C VAL A 90 12.08 -0.23 -13.15
N TRP A 91 12.11 -0.05 -11.83
CA TRP A 91 13.31 0.21 -11.04
C TRP A 91 13.91 -1.08 -10.47
#